data_AF-A0A3E0UGJ4-F1
#
_entry.id   AF-A0A3E0UGJ4-F1
#
_cell.length_a   1.000
_cell.length_b   1.000
_cell.length_c   1.000
_cell.angle_alpha   90.00
_cell.angle_beta   90.00
_cell.angle_gamma   90.00
#
_symmetry.space_group_name_H-M   'P 1'
#
loop_
_entity.id
_entity.type
_entity.pdbx_description
1 polymer ?
#
loop_
_entity_poly.entity_id
_entity_poly.type
_entity_poly.pdbx_seq_one_letter_code
_entity_poly.pdbx_strand_id
1 'polypeptide(L)'
;MLLAIVYQTYFFIQPSVTITNNSQYLIEKASVTLPYSHWNFGTIASNNTNTIYYALDQNDGSYFYQFKMKAPLATEIAGECGYVTHSQYHKRVSITLTANLSVDCHTN
;
A
#
# COMPACT_ATOMS: atom_id res chain seq x y z
N MET A 1 11.71 22.65 20.79
CA MET A 1 12.64 22.28 19.69
C MET A 1 12.91 20.78 19.67
N LEU A 2 13.34 20.15 20.77
CA LEU A 2 13.55 18.69 20.89
C LEU A 2 12.32 17.85 20.51
N LEU A 3 11.11 18.22 20.97
CA LEU A 3 9.87 17.53 20.58
C LEU A 3 9.59 17.56 19.08
N ALA A 4 9.90 18.67 18.41
CA ALA A 4 9.67 18.82 16.97
C ALA A 4 10.62 17.92 16.17
N ILE A 5 11.87 17.76 16.65
CA ILE A 5 12.87 16.87 16.02
C ILE A 5 12.44 15.41 16.17
N VAL A 6 12.03 14.99 17.37
CA VAL A 6 11.56 13.62 17.63
C VAL A 6 10.34 13.27 16.77
N TYR A 7 9.38 14.20 16.66
CA TYR A 7 8.19 14.02 15.83
C TYR A 7 8.50 13.86 14.34
N GLN A 8 9.43 14.66 13.81
CA GLN A 8 9.85 14.56 12.41
C GLN A 8 10.61 13.25 12.13
N THR A 9 11.46 12.79 13.05
CA THR A 9 12.17 11.51 12.90
C THR A 9 11.25 10.30 12.97
N TYR A 10 10.11 10.40 13.65
CA TYR A 10 9.16 9.30 13.81
C TYR A 10 8.58 8.83 12.47
N PHE A 11 8.19 9.74 11.58
CA PHE A 11 7.72 9.41 10.24
C PHE A 11 8.78 8.77 9.34
N PHE A 12 10.06 9.03 9.64
CA PHE A 12 11.15 8.43 8.87
C PHE A 12 11.27 6.93 9.13
N ILE A 13 10.93 6.49 10.34
CA ILE A 13 11.09 5.12 10.84
C ILE A 13 9.86 4.25 10.56
N GLN A 14 8.69 4.86 10.43
CA GLN A 14 7.45 4.12 10.22
C GLN A 14 7.45 3.37 8.89
N PRO A 15 7.05 2.09 8.90
CA PRO A 15 6.84 1.35 7.68
C PRO A 15 5.65 1.91 6.92
N SER A 16 5.64 1.69 5.60
CA SER A 16 4.59 2.23 4.73
C SER A 16 4.25 1.29 3.60
N VAL A 17 2.98 1.28 3.22
CA VAL A 17 2.49 0.67 1.99
C VAL A 17 2.07 1.77 1.03
N THR A 18 2.60 1.73 -0.18
CA THR A 18 2.31 2.67 -1.26
C THR A 18 1.62 1.94 -2.39
N ILE A 19 0.49 2.47 -2.85
CA ILE A 19 -0.22 1.97 -4.03
C ILE A 19 -0.14 3.04 -5.11
N THR A 20 0.41 2.67 -6.26
CA THR A 20 0.52 3.53 -7.44
C THR A 20 -0.35 2.98 -8.55
N ASN A 21 -1.21 3.81 -9.12
CA ASN A 21 -2.02 3.47 -10.27
C ASN A 21 -1.42 4.09 -11.54
N ASN A 22 -0.60 3.33 -12.26
CA ASN A 22 -0.09 3.72 -13.59
C ASN A 22 -1.00 3.27 -14.74
N SER A 23 -2.21 2.81 -14.43
CA SER A 23 -3.20 2.49 -15.45
C SER A 23 -3.99 3.72 -15.85
N GLN A 24 -4.60 3.67 -17.04
CA GLN A 24 -5.52 4.71 -17.50
C GLN A 24 -6.88 4.71 -16.75
N TYR A 25 -7.14 3.71 -15.92
CA TYR A 25 -8.44 3.49 -15.28
C TYR A 25 -8.45 4.00 -13.84
N LEU A 26 -9.63 4.39 -13.36
CA LEU A 26 -9.85 4.73 -11.95
C LEU A 26 -9.93 3.45 -11.11
N ILE A 27 -9.12 3.34 -10.07
CA ILE A 27 -9.35 2.37 -9.00
C ILE A 27 -10.42 2.97 -8.08
N GLU A 28 -11.62 2.40 -8.06
CA GLU A 28 -12.73 2.86 -7.22
C GLU A 28 -12.44 2.59 -5.74
N LYS A 29 -11.88 1.41 -5.44
CA LYS A 29 -11.48 1.01 -4.09
C LYS A 29 -10.17 0.24 -4.16
N ALA A 30 -9.18 0.72 -3.42
CA ALA A 30 -7.93 0.00 -3.18
C ALA A 30 -7.83 -0.35 -1.70
N SER A 31 -7.50 -1.60 -1.39
CA SER A 31 -7.26 -2.04 -0.02
C SER A 31 -6.12 -3.03 0.08
N VAL A 32 -5.46 -3.04 1.23
CA VAL A 32 -4.41 -3.98 1.59
C VAL A 32 -4.73 -4.58 2.95
N THR A 33 -4.84 -5.91 3.00
CA THR A 33 -5.08 -6.67 4.23
C THR A 33 -3.77 -7.29 4.69
N LEU A 34 -3.43 -7.04 5.95
CA LEU A 34 -2.37 -7.67 6.72
C LEU A 34 -3.02 -8.57 7.79
N PRO A 35 -2.25 -9.46 8.46
CA PRO A 35 -2.80 -10.37 9.47
C PRO A 35 -3.62 -9.70 10.59
N TYR A 36 -3.24 -8.48 11.01
CA TYR A 36 -3.92 -7.74 12.08
C TYR A 36 -4.66 -6.49 11.63
N SER A 37 -4.59 -6.12 10.35
CA SER A 37 -5.11 -4.83 9.90
C SER A 37 -5.62 -4.89 8.47
N HIS A 38 -6.67 -4.11 8.20
CA HIS A 38 -7.20 -3.91 6.85
C HIS A 38 -7.15 -2.42 6.52
N TRP A 39 -6.32 -2.07 5.55
CA TRP A 39 -6.08 -0.69 5.14
C TRP A 39 -6.86 -0.39 3.88
N ASN A 40 -7.63 0.70 3.92
CA ASN A 40 -8.37 1.19 2.78
C ASN A 40 -7.72 2.48 2.27
N PHE A 41 -7.27 2.46 1.02
CA PHE A 41 -6.65 3.57 0.33
C PHE A 41 -7.67 4.44 -0.43
N GLY A 42 -8.94 4.04 -0.40
CA GLY A 42 -10.03 4.71 -1.09
C GLY A 42 -9.90 4.62 -2.60
N THR A 43 -10.33 5.68 -3.27
CA THR A 43 -10.26 5.81 -4.72
C THR A 43 -8.88 6.34 -5.13
N ILE A 44 -8.28 5.74 -6.16
CA ILE A 44 -6.98 6.16 -6.71
C ILE A 44 -7.16 6.47 -8.19
N ALA A 45 -7.03 7.75 -8.55
CA ALA A 45 -7.11 8.20 -9.94
C ALA A 45 -5.98 7.63 -10.81
N SER A 46 -6.18 7.71 -12.12
CA SER A 46 -5.15 7.37 -13.10
C SER A 46 -3.89 8.21 -12.85
N ASN A 47 -2.73 7.55 -12.90
CA ASN A 47 -1.39 8.10 -12.64
C ASN A 47 -1.20 8.73 -11.25
N ASN A 48 -2.00 8.33 -10.25
CA ASN A 48 -1.86 8.79 -8.87
C ASN A 48 -1.35 7.70 -7.94
N THR A 49 -0.83 8.16 -6.79
CA THR A 49 -0.25 7.32 -5.75
C THR A 49 -0.85 7.69 -4.39
N ASN A 50 -1.19 6.68 -3.60
CA ASN A 50 -1.58 6.83 -2.20
C ASN A 50 -0.65 6.02 -1.30
N THR A 51 -0.24 6.61 -0.18
CA THR A 51 0.63 5.96 0.81
C THR A 51 -0.03 5.97 2.18
N ILE A 52 0.01 4.84 2.86
CA ILE A 52 -0.40 4.71 4.26
C ILE A 52 0.81 4.29 5.09
N TYR A 53 1.04 5.02 6.18
CA TYR A 53 2.04 4.71 7.19
C TYR A 53 1.37 3.98 8.35
N TYR A 54 2.04 2.95 8.89
CA TYR A 54 1.47 2.14 9.97
C TYR A 54 2.47 1.92 11.11
N ALA A 55 1.94 1.49 12.26
CA ALA A 55 2.75 1.19 13.43
C ALA A 55 3.56 -0.10 13.22
N LEU A 56 4.72 -0.18 13.87
CA LEU A 56 5.67 -1.31 13.76
C LEU A 56 5.14 -2.64 14.32
N ASP A 57 4.07 -2.59 15.11
CA ASP A 57 3.46 -3.77 15.71
C ASP A 57 2.57 -4.48 14.68
N GLN A 58 3.12 -5.51 14.04
CA GLN A 58 2.43 -6.45 13.15
C GLN A 58 2.98 -7.86 13.38
N ASN A 59 2.09 -8.85 13.40
CA ASN A 59 2.50 -10.25 13.32
C ASN A 59 2.89 -10.62 11.90
N ASP A 60 3.68 -11.69 11.81
CA ASP A 60 4.14 -12.26 10.56
C ASP A 60 2.98 -12.71 9.66
N GLY A 61 3.11 -12.47 8.36
CA GLY A 61 2.16 -12.90 7.34
C GLY A 61 2.34 -12.14 6.03
N SER A 62 1.33 -12.12 5.17
CA SER A 62 1.46 -11.53 3.83
C SER A 62 0.60 -10.30 3.62
N TYR A 63 1.00 -9.43 2.68
CA TYR A 63 0.16 -8.31 2.25
C TYR A 63 -0.78 -8.80 1.14
N PHE A 64 -2.08 -8.81 1.38
CA PHE A 64 -3.08 -9.13 0.38
C PHE A 64 -3.70 -7.85 -0.17
N TYR A 65 -3.44 -7.54 -1.44
CA TYR A 65 -4.01 -6.37 -2.10
C TYR A 65 -5.30 -6.73 -2.84
N GLN A 66 -6.19 -5.76 -2.94
CA GLN A 66 -7.44 -5.86 -3.68
C GLN A 66 -7.78 -4.50 -4.29
N PHE A 67 -7.93 -4.47 -5.61
CA PHE A 67 -8.27 -3.30 -6.41
C PHE A 67 -9.59 -3.55 -7.12
N LYS A 68 -10.58 -2.72 -6.83
CA LYS A 68 -11.84 -2.68 -7.57
C LYS A 68 -11.80 -1.55 -8.57
N MET A 69 -11.83 -1.88 -9.86
CA MET A 69 -11.79 -0.92 -10.95
C MET A 69 -13.18 -0.35 -11.20
N LYS A 70 -13.27 0.95 -11.51
CA LYS A 70 -14.55 1.55 -11.94
C LYS A 70 -14.91 1.10 -13.36
N ALA A 71 -16.19 1.19 -13.71
CA ALA A 71 -16.65 1.05 -15.08
C ALA A 71 -15.86 1.97 -16.05
N PRO A 72 -15.59 1.56 -17.29
CA PRO A 72 -16.18 0.41 -18.00
C PRO A 72 -15.51 -0.94 -17.73
N LEU A 73 -14.33 -0.97 -17.11
CA LEU A 73 -13.61 -2.22 -16.88
C LEU A 73 -14.31 -3.10 -15.83
N ALA A 74 -14.81 -2.50 -14.75
CA ALA A 74 -15.60 -3.15 -13.68
C ALA A 74 -15.02 -4.49 -13.18
N THR A 75 -13.70 -4.63 -13.22
CA THR A 75 -12.98 -5.84 -12.79
C THR A 75 -12.40 -5.66 -11.40
N GLU A 76 -12.09 -6.79 -10.77
CA GLU A 76 -11.39 -6.84 -9.50
C GLU A 76 -10.05 -7.54 -9.69
N ILE A 77 -8.99 -6.91 -9.20
CA ILE A 77 -7.62 -7.43 -9.25
C ILE A 77 -7.15 -7.64 -7.82
N ALA A 78 -6.85 -8.87 -7.45
CA ALA A 78 -6.41 -9.21 -6.11
C ALA A 78 -5.22 -10.17 -6.16
N GLY A 79 -4.39 -10.14 -5.12
CA GLY A 79 -3.23 -10.99 -5.01
C GLY A 79 -2.42 -10.73 -3.77
N GLU A 80 -1.25 -11.34 -3.71
CA GLU A 80 -0.31 -11.23 -2.60
C GLU A 80 0.91 -10.40 -3.03
N CYS A 81 1.41 -9.54 -2.15
CA CYS A 81 2.57 -8.69 -2.40
C CYS A 81 3.54 -8.68 -1.22
N GLY A 82 4.42 -9.68 -1.18
CA GLY A 82 5.46 -9.78 -0.17
C GLY A 82 4.95 -10.19 1.21
N TYR A 83 5.87 -10.23 2.16
CA TYR A 83 5.65 -10.76 3.51
C TYR A 83 5.94 -9.69 4.56
N VAL A 84 5.07 -9.48 5.53
CA VAL A 84 5.31 -8.68 6.73
C VAL A 84 5.94 -9.56 7.80
N THR A 85 7.00 -9.09 8.47
CA THR A 85 7.50 -9.74 9.68
C THR A 85 7.52 -8.74 10.84
N HIS A 86 7.51 -9.27 12.05
CA HIS A 86 7.71 -8.53 13.29
C HIS A 86 8.97 -7.64 13.22
N SER A 87 8.87 -6.42 13.77
CA SER A 87 9.98 -5.48 13.97
C SER A 87 10.72 -4.99 12.71
N GLN A 88 10.05 -4.89 11.55
CA GLN A 88 10.65 -4.30 10.35
C GLN A 88 10.56 -2.78 10.34
N TYR A 89 11.61 -2.14 10.88
CA TYR A 89 11.83 -0.70 10.77
C TYR A 89 12.10 -0.31 9.31
N HIS A 90 11.61 0.86 8.89
CA HIS A 90 11.81 1.43 7.55
C HIS A 90 11.30 0.60 6.35
N LYS A 91 10.53 -0.47 6.57
CA LYS A 91 10.02 -1.26 5.46
C LYS A 91 9.07 -0.49 4.56
N ARG A 92 9.32 -0.54 3.26
CA ARG A 92 8.56 0.16 2.23
C ARG A 92 8.04 -0.86 1.23
N VAL A 93 6.73 -1.06 1.22
CA VAL A 93 6.05 -1.90 0.22
C VAL A 93 5.47 -0.98 -0.85
N SER A 94 5.81 -1.24 -2.10
CA SER A 94 5.26 -0.54 -3.27
C SER A 94 4.47 -1.54 -4.11
N ILE A 95 3.19 -1.26 -4.31
CA ILE A 95 2.27 -2.04 -5.13
C ILE A 95 1.86 -1.16 -6.30
N THR A 96 2.32 -1.49 -7.50
CA THR A 96 2.08 -0.67 -8.69
C THR A 96 1.17 -1.40 -9.65
N LEU A 97 -0.01 -0.83 -9.93
CA LEU A 97 -0.85 -1.27 -11.03
C LEU A 97 -0.32 -0.66 -12.33
N THR A 98 0.20 -1.50 -13.23
CA THR A 98 0.78 -1.09 -14.51
C THR A 98 -0.29 -0.72 -15.55
N ALA A 99 0.15 -0.09 -16.65
CA ALA A 99 -0.73 0.22 -17.78
C ALA A 99 -1.39 -1.01 -18.41
N ASN A 100 -0.75 -2.18 -18.30
CA ASN A 100 -1.24 -3.47 -18.81
C ASN A 100 -2.12 -4.21 -17.80
N LEU A 101 -2.57 -3.56 -16.72
CA LEU A 101 -3.37 -4.14 -15.64
C LEU A 101 -2.68 -5.29 -14.88
N SER A 102 -1.36 -5.41 -15.00
CA SER A 102 -0.55 -6.30 -14.16
C SER A 102 -0.09 -5.56 -12.90
N VAL A 103 0.14 -6.28 -11.81
CA VAL A 103 0.56 -5.70 -10.53
C VAL A 103 2.03 -6.04 -10.27
N ASP A 104 2.85 -5.01 -10.15
CA ASP A 104 4.25 -5.12 -9.77
C ASP A 104 4.42 -4.83 -8.28
N CYS A 105 5.10 -5.73 -7.58
CA CYS A 105 5.32 -5.67 -6.15
C CYS A 105 6.80 -5.51 -5.83
N HIS A 106 7.16 -4.48 -5.06
CA HIS A 106 8.53 -4.24 -4.61
C HIS A 106 8.53 -4.01 -3.11
N THR A 107 9.34 -4.79 -2.38
CA THR A 107 9.56 -4.63 -0.94
C THR A 107 11.00 -4.21 -0.72
N ASN A 108 11.20 -3.06 -0.08
CA ASN A 108 12.51 -2.56 0.37
C ASN A 108 12.53 -2.52 1.90
#